data_AF-A0A3B3XM71-F1
#
_entry.id   AF-A0A3B3XM71-F1
#
_cell.length_a   1.000
_cell.length_b   1.000
_cell.length_c   1.000
_cell.angle_alpha   90.00
_cell.angle_beta   90.00
_cell.angle_gamma   90.00
#
_symmetry.space_group_name_H-M   'P 1'
#
loop_
_entity.id
_entity.type
_entity.pdbx_description
1 polymer ?
#
loop_
_entity_poly.entity_id
_entity_poly.type
_entity_poly.pdbx_seq_one_letter_code
_entity_poly.pdbx_strand_id
1 'polypeptide(L)'
;MADPFVPVHLSVNWFIVNNSSLNRGSSLLTVDEACSRPRGEQSDRPGNTEKEEKPISATLLGYEILKEREKFTVYKILIKRPEGGSWLIFRRYADFCMLSDQLRELFPGFHQALPPKRRFKDNYDGSFLEKRRLGLQTFLENLMLHKHISTSEPVTYFLSADDPSSPFYSTEESRAFCETLEQKNHRLLRELLEKQREVDSLTKSLEDKENYIDLLWRKKQVKIVDFVTLRKSEKSHISFLVLLHLLFISSCENKNILPTIEASRLQTENYSCGCC
;
A
#
# COMPACT_ATOMS: atom_id res chain seq x y z
N MET A 1 3.75 20.40 0.35
CA MET A 1 3.68 19.26 1.28
C MET A 1 2.53 18.38 0.83
N ALA A 2 2.84 17.30 0.11
CA ALA A 2 1.88 16.34 -0.39
C ALA A 2 1.93 15.09 0.50
N ASP A 3 0.76 14.60 0.88
CA ASP A 3 0.55 13.43 1.74
C ASP A 3 0.60 12.15 0.88
N PRO A 4 1.48 11.16 1.15
CA PRO A 4 1.69 10.05 0.24
C PRO A 4 1.14 8.73 0.80
N PHE A 5 -0.18 8.52 0.96
CA PHE A 5 -0.69 7.16 1.21
C PHE A 5 -2.16 6.99 0.77
N VAL A 6 -2.35 6.62 -0.50
CA VAL A 6 -3.59 5.99 -0.99
C VAL A 6 -3.25 4.57 -1.40
N PRO A 7 -3.55 3.52 -0.60
CA PRO A 7 -3.37 2.15 -1.05
C PRO A 7 -4.55 1.71 -1.91
N VAL A 8 -4.27 1.57 -3.20
CA VAL A 8 -5.12 0.95 -4.22
C VAL A 8 -4.88 -0.56 -4.17
N HIS A 9 -5.63 -1.36 -3.39
CA HIS A 9 -5.73 -2.81 -3.61
C HIS A 9 -6.77 -3.49 -2.69
N LEU A 10 -7.99 -3.73 -3.20
CA LEU A 10 -8.94 -4.68 -2.58
C LEU A 10 -9.56 -5.67 -3.58
N SER A 11 -9.14 -5.67 -4.84
CA SER A 11 -9.69 -6.53 -5.90
C SER A 11 -9.20 -7.99 -5.86
N VAL A 12 -8.31 -8.38 -4.93
CA VAL A 12 -7.71 -9.74 -4.92
C VAL A 12 -8.56 -10.79 -4.22
N ASN A 13 -9.47 -10.39 -3.32
CA ASN A 13 -10.21 -11.37 -2.50
C ASN A 13 -11.32 -12.13 -3.26
N TRP A 14 -11.66 -11.74 -4.49
CA TRP A 14 -12.66 -12.41 -5.32
C TRP A 14 -12.17 -13.76 -5.88
N PHE A 15 -10.93 -13.82 -6.36
CA PHE A 15 -10.44 -14.99 -7.11
C PHE A 15 -10.25 -16.26 -6.27
N ILE A 16 -9.97 -16.13 -4.97
CA ILE A 16 -9.70 -17.29 -4.10
C ILE A 16 -11.00 -18.00 -3.68
N VAL A 17 -12.12 -17.27 -3.55
CA VAL A 17 -13.38 -17.84 -3.06
C VAL A 17 -14.15 -18.56 -4.18
N ASN A 18 -14.07 -18.06 -5.42
CA ASN A 18 -15.00 -18.51 -6.47
C ASN A 18 -14.62 -19.82 -7.20
N ASN A 19 -13.40 -20.34 -7.04
CA ASN A 19 -13.00 -21.61 -7.67
C ASN A 19 -13.40 -22.87 -6.87
N SER A 20 -13.84 -22.73 -5.62
CA SER A 20 -14.12 -23.88 -4.74
C SER A 20 -15.53 -24.44 -4.89
N SER A 21 -16.45 -23.69 -5.49
CA SER A 21 -17.88 -24.06 -5.59
C SER A 21 -18.30 -24.67 -6.94
N LEU A 22 -17.42 -24.71 -7.95
CA LEU A 22 -17.78 -25.27 -9.27
C LEU A 22 -17.68 -26.81 -9.35
N ASN A 23 -17.18 -27.49 -8.32
CA ASN A 23 -17.06 -28.95 -8.28
C ASN A 23 -17.92 -29.56 -7.16
N ARG A 24 -19.24 -29.51 -7.32
CA ARG A 24 -20.11 -30.49 -6.66
C ARG A 24 -21.35 -30.79 -7.51
N GLY A 25 -21.12 -31.65 -8.50
CA GLY A 25 -21.97 -32.80 -8.84
C GLY A 25 -23.46 -32.56 -9.01
N SER A 26 -23.86 -32.46 -10.27
CA SER A 26 -25.17 -32.83 -10.78
C SER A 26 -25.57 -34.23 -10.28
N SER A 27 -26.73 -34.35 -9.64
CA SER A 27 -27.46 -35.63 -9.53
C SER A 27 -28.93 -35.42 -9.83
N LEU A 28 -29.26 -35.98 -10.99
CA LEU A 28 -30.53 -36.24 -11.63
C LEU A 28 -31.60 -36.74 -10.63
N LEU A 29 -32.77 -36.09 -10.57
CA LEU A 29 -33.98 -36.71 -10.03
C LEU A 29 -34.83 -37.22 -11.19
N THR A 30 -35.02 -38.53 -11.17
CA THR A 30 -35.87 -39.30 -12.07
C THR A 30 -37.35 -39.01 -11.84
N VAL A 31 -38.07 -39.10 -12.94
CA VAL A 31 -39.48 -38.80 -13.19
C VAL A 31 -40.36 -39.84 -12.49
N ASP A 32 -41.38 -39.38 -11.75
CA ASP A 32 -42.56 -40.19 -11.43
C ASP A 32 -43.74 -39.76 -12.30
N GLU A 33 -44.42 -40.77 -12.84
CA GLU A 33 -45.40 -40.73 -13.91
C GLU A 33 -46.84 -40.98 -13.40
N ALA A 34 -47.80 -40.56 -14.25
CA ALA A 34 -49.26 -40.82 -14.26
C ALA A 34 -50.15 -39.74 -13.57
N CYS A 35 -51.28 -39.28 -14.12
CA CYS A 35 -52.16 -39.89 -15.12
C CYS A 35 -52.99 -38.85 -15.93
N SER A 36 -53.70 -39.35 -16.94
CA SER A 36 -54.21 -38.72 -18.17
C SER A 36 -55.61 -38.07 -18.15
N ARG A 37 -55.77 -36.99 -18.96
CA ARG A 37 -56.89 -36.58 -19.88
C ARG A 37 -58.26 -36.08 -19.35
N PRO A 38 -59.11 -35.38 -20.17
CA PRO A 38 -58.88 -34.63 -21.43
C PRO A 38 -59.52 -33.21 -21.53
N ARG A 39 -58.99 -32.48 -22.52
CA ARG A 39 -59.48 -31.37 -23.37
C ARG A 39 -60.96 -30.93 -23.25
N GLY A 40 -61.16 -29.63 -23.03
CA GLY A 40 -62.35 -28.85 -23.41
C GLY A 40 -61.90 -27.50 -23.97
N GLU A 41 -62.36 -27.15 -25.17
CA GLU A 41 -62.04 -25.92 -25.91
C GLU A 41 -62.93 -24.75 -25.46
N GLN A 42 -62.38 -23.52 -25.52
CA GLN A 42 -62.89 -22.36 -26.28
C GLN A 42 -62.89 -21.01 -25.52
N SER A 43 -62.49 -19.97 -26.27
CA SER A 43 -62.72 -18.52 -26.09
C SER A 43 -61.58 -17.64 -25.54
N ASP A 44 -60.72 -17.20 -26.47
CA ASP A 44 -60.36 -15.81 -26.77
C ASP A 44 -60.36 -14.74 -25.64
N ARG A 45 -59.15 -14.34 -25.23
CA ARG A 45 -58.60 -12.96 -25.17
C ARG A 45 -57.35 -12.94 -24.27
N PRO A 46 -56.14 -12.62 -24.76
CA PRO A 46 -55.10 -12.14 -23.87
C PRO A 46 -55.30 -10.63 -23.70
N GLY A 47 -56.03 -10.27 -22.64
CA GLY A 47 -55.83 -8.95 -22.06
C GLY A 47 -54.40 -8.93 -21.54
N ASN A 48 -53.57 -8.03 -22.09
CA ASN A 48 -52.26 -7.72 -21.53
C ASN A 48 -52.46 -7.16 -20.11
N THR A 49 -52.57 -8.04 -19.13
CA THR A 49 -52.28 -7.69 -17.74
C THR A 49 -50.76 -7.67 -17.66
N GLU A 50 -50.18 -6.53 -18.00
CA GLU A 50 -48.87 -6.16 -17.50
C GLU A 50 -48.98 -6.19 -15.98
N LYS A 51 -48.71 -7.35 -15.39
CA LYS A 51 -48.42 -7.43 -13.97
C LYS A 51 -47.19 -6.56 -13.82
N GLU A 52 -47.38 -5.35 -13.28
CA GLU A 52 -46.28 -4.57 -12.73
C GLU A 52 -45.60 -5.45 -11.68
N GLU A 53 -44.58 -6.21 -12.10
CA GLU A 53 -43.69 -6.89 -11.19
C GLU A 53 -42.99 -5.80 -10.41
N LYS A 54 -43.49 -5.53 -9.20
CA LYS A 54 -42.82 -4.67 -8.25
C LYS A 54 -41.37 -5.16 -8.14
N PRO A 55 -40.35 -4.29 -8.01
CA PRO A 55 -38.99 -4.74 -7.76
C PRO A 55 -38.83 -5.25 -6.33
N ILE A 56 -37.78 -6.07 -6.09
CA ILE A 56 -37.36 -6.43 -4.73
C ILE A 56 -37.15 -5.14 -3.92
N SER A 57 -37.68 -5.12 -2.70
CA SER A 57 -37.52 -3.97 -1.80
C SER A 57 -36.64 -4.33 -0.60
N ALA A 58 -35.77 -3.40 -0.21
CA ALA A 58 -34.96 -3.48 1.01
C ALA A 58 -35.30 -2.31 1.93
N THR A 59 -35.70 -2.61 3.16
CA THR A 59 -36.09 -1.61 4.15
C THR A 59 -35.28 -1.77 5.42
N LEU A 60 -34.52 -0.73 5.78
CA LEU A 60 -33.70 -0.67 6.97
C LEU A 60 -34.57 -0.32 8.18
N LEU A 61 -34.93 -1.36 8.95
CA LEU A 61 -35.84 -1.27 10.09
C LEU A 61 -35.24 -0.56 11.32
N GLY A 62 -33.93 -0.67 11.51
CA GLY A 62 -33.24 -0.13 12.67
C GLY A 62 -31.82 -0.62 12.79
N TYR A 63 -31.22 -0.38 13.95
CA TYR A 63 -29.89 -0.84 14.29
C TYR A 63 -29.84 -1.38 15.71
N GLU A 64 -28.91 -2.30 15.95
CA GLU A 64 -28.62 -2.87 17.27
C GLU A 64 -27.13 -2.70 17.58
N ILE A 65 -26.83 -2.36 18.84
CA ILE A 65 -25.45 -2.29 19.33
C ILE A 65 -25.18 -3.57 20.12
N LEU A 66 -24.36 -4.46 19.56
CA LEU A 66 -23.98 -5.72 20.17
C LEU A 66 -22.73 -5.53 21.03
N LYS A 67 -22.61 -6.32 22.10
CA LYS A 67 -21.57 -6.17 23.15
C LYS A 67 -20.86 -7.47 23.54
N GLU A 68 -21.02 -8.55 22.78
CA GLU A 68 -20.59 -9.89 23.20
C GLU A 68 -19.08 -10.02 23.42
N ARG A 69 -18.25 -9.21 22.75
CA ARG A 69 -16.78 -9.16 22.95
C ARG A 69 -16.22 -7.73 22.81
N GLU A 70 -16.59 -7.04 21.74
CA GLU A 70 -16.38 -5.60 21.53
C GLU A 70 -17.69 -4.94 21.09
N LYS A 71 -17.84 -3.63 21.32
CA LYS A 71 -19.05 -2.91 20.87
C LYS A 71 -19.03 -2.82 19.35
N PHE A 72 -20.13 -3.14 18.68
CA PHE A 72 -20.32 -2.85 17.26
C PHE A 72 -21.79 -2.62 16.93
N THR A 73 -22.05 -1.95 15.80
CA THR A 73 -23.41 -1.65 15.33
C THR A 73 -23.75 -2.49 14.12
N VAL A 74 -24.91 -3.14 14.16
CA VAL A 74 -25.49 -3.93 13.07
C VAL A 74 -26.80 -3.28 12.64
N TYR A 75 -27.06 -3.22 11.33
CA TYR A 75 -28.30 -2.73 10.76
C TYR A 75 -29.20 -3.90 10.38
N LYS A 76 -30.46 -3.81 10.79
CA LYS A 76 -31.51 -4.79 10.52
C LYS A 76 -32.26 -4.38 9.25
N ILE A 77 -32.19 -5.20 8.21
CA ILE A 77 -32.76 -4.90 6.90
C ILE A 77 -33.81 -5.97 6.58
N LEU A 78 -35.02 -5.54 6.25
CA LEU A 78 -36.11 -6.39 5.77
C LEU A 78 -36.09 -6.41 4.26
N ILE A 79 -35.93 -7.60 3.68
CA ILE A 79 -36.03 -7.81 2.25
C ILE A 79 -37.43 -8.35 1.95
N LYS A 80 -38.12 -7.78 0.95
CA LYS A 80 -39.40 -8.29 0.47
C LYS A 80 -39.32 -8.58 -1.01
N ARG A 81 -39.75 -9.78 -1.37
CA ARG A 81 -39.86 -10.23 -2.76
C ARG A 81 -41.21 -9.83 -3.35
N PRO A 82 -41.24 -9.49 -4.65
CA PRO A 82 -42.47 -9.16 -5.38
C PRO A 82 -43.53 -10.26 -5.39
N GLU A 83 -43.07 -11.49 -5.59
CA GLU A 83 -43.79 -12.76 -5.69
C GLU A 83 -44.26 -13.31 -4.33
N GLY A 84 -44.02 -12.55 -3.26
CA GLY A 84 -44.28 -12.97 -1.89
C GLY A 84 -43.03 -13.50 -1.19
N GLY A 85 -43.02 -13.38 0.14
CA GLY A 85 -41.90 -13.76 0.98
C GLY A 85 -41.05 -12.57 1.44
N SER A 86 -40.58 -12.65 2.68
CA SER A 86 -39.70 -11.65 3.26
C SER A 86 -38.79 -12.28 4.31
N TRP A 87 -37.56 -11.81 4.38
CA TRP A 87 -36.58 -12.24 5.39
C TRP A 87 -35.81 -11.04 5.94
N LEU A 88 -35.19 -11.25 7.09
CA LEU A 88 -34.33 -10.26 7.73
C LEU A 88 -32.87 -10.61 7.48
N ILE A 89 -32.09 -9.60 7.15
CA ILE A 89 -30.63 -9.69 7.13
C ILE A 89 -30.02 -8.68 8.09
N PHE A 90 -28.80 -8.98 8.48
CA PHE A 90 -28.01 -8.19 9.41
C PHE A 90 -26.69 -7.82 8.74
N ARG A 91 -26.42 -6.53 8.62
CA ARG A 91 -25.23 -6.00 7.93
C ARG A 91 -24.61 -4.86 8.73
N ARG A 92 -23.28 -4.82 8.79
CA ARG A 92 -22.51 -3.71 9.36
C ARG A 92 -22.27 -2.65 8.29
N TYR A 93 -21.95 -1.43 8.73
CA TYR A 93 -21.58 -0.33 7.83
C TYR A 93 -20.39 -0.70 6.91
N ALA A 94 -19.45 -1.53 7.37
CA ALA A 94 -18.34 -2.01 6.56
C ALA A 94 -18.80 -2.85 5.36
N ASP A 95 -19.85 -3.65 5.52
CA ASP A 95 -20.39 -4.50 4.45
C ASP A 95 -20.99 -3.63 3.33
N PHE A 96 -21.67 -2.53 3.69
CA PHE A 96 -22.12 -1.52 2.72
C PHE A 96 -20.96 -0.87 1.96
N CYS A 97 -19.85 -0.57 2.65
CA CYS A 97 -18.66 -0.03 1.99
C CYS A 97 -18.09 -1.01 0.96
N MET A 98 -17.98 -2.28 1.33
CA MET A 98 -17.48 -3.32 0.42
C MET A 98 -18.38 -3.45 -0.81
N LEU A 99 -19.70 -3.49 -0.62
CA LEU A 99 -20.65 -3.52 -1.73
C LEU A 99 -20.49 -2.27 -2.62
N SER A 100 -20.40 -1.07 -2.03
CA SER A 100 -20.23 0.17 -2.79
C SER A 100 -18.93 0.19 -3.60
N ASP A 101 -17.84 -0.36 -3.06
CA ASP A 101 -16.56 -0.46 -3.77
C ASP A 101 -16.66 -1.44 -4.96
N GLN A 102 -17.31 -2.61 -4.76
CA GLN A 102 -17.57 -3.57 -5.85
C GLN A 102 -18.47 -2.99 -6.94
N LEU A 103 -19.52 -2.26 -6.55
CA LEU A 103 -20.43 -1.61 -7.50
C LEU A 103 -19.73 -0.51 -8.30
N ARG A 104 -18.81 0.24 -7.70
CA ARG A 104 -18.03 1.25 -8.41
C ARG A 104 -17.10 0.63 -9.48
N GLU A 105 -16.59 -0.57 -9.22
CA GLU A 105 -15.77 -1.32 -10.17
C GLU A 105 -16.60 -1.88 -11.33
N LEU A 106 -17.75 -2.49 -11.03
CA LEU A 106 -18.63 -3.11 -12.03
C LEU A 106 -19.49 -2.10 -12.81
N PHE A 107 -19.88 -1.00 -12.17
CA PHE A 107 -20.78 0.01 -12.71
C PHE A 107 -20.17 1.41 -12.51
N PRO A 108 -19.21 1.82 -13.35
CA PRO A 108 -18.53 3.12 -13.21
C PRO A 108 -19.46 4.34 -13.27
N GLY A 109 -20.67 4.20 -13.82
CA GLY A 109 -21.69 5.25 -13.83
C GLY A 109 -22.49 5.38 -12.52
N PHE A 110 -22.43 4.38 -11.64
CA PHE A 110 -23.17 4.34 -10.38
C PHE A 110 -22.37 5.00 -9.25
N HIS A 111 -22.69 6.25 -8.95
CA HIS A 111 -21.95 7.09 -7.99
C HIS A 111 -22.69 7.28 -6.66
N GLN A 112 -23.43 6.28 -6.19
CA GLN A 112 -24.21 6.44 -4.96
C GLN A 112 -23.30 6.57 -3.74
N ALA A 113 -23.43 7.71 -3.06
CA ALA A 113 -22.60 8.03 -1.90
C ALA A 113 -23.14 7.35 -0.64
N LEU A 114 -22.24 6.69 0.08
CA LEU A 114 -22.51 6.23 1.45
C LEU A 114 -22.34 7.37 2.46
N PRO A 115 -23.05 7.32 3.60
CA PRO A 115 -22.77 8.18 4.74
C PRO A 115 -21.30 8.11 5.14
N PRO A 116 -20.64 9.20 5.55
CA PRO A 116 -19.21 9.21 5.79
C PRO A 116 -18.79 8.28 6.95
N LYS A 117 -17.54 7.76 6.86
CA LYS A 117 -16.86 7.11 7.97
C LYS A 117 -16.63 8.11 9.11
N ARG A 118 -16.87 7.71 10.36
CA ARG A 118 -16.66 8.56 11.55
C ARG A 118 -15.35 8.17 12.21
N ARG A 119 -14.35 9.05 12.11
CA ARG A 119 -12.95 8.77 12.51
C ARG A 119 -12.54 9.39 13.85
N PHE A 120 -13.24 10.42 14.33
CA PHE A 120 -12.81 11.23 15.49
C PHE A 120 -13.88 11.47 16.57
N LYS A 121 -15.06 10.84 16.46
CA LYS A 121 -16.19 11.02 17.38
C LYS A 121 -16.77 9.68 17.79
N ASP A 122 -17.53 9.65 18.88
CA ASP A 122 -18.21 8.44 19.35
C ASP A 122 -19.09 7.83 18.25
N ASN A 123 -18.85 6.56 17.92
CA ASN A 123 -19.57 5.82 16.89
C ASN A 123 -20.95 5.32 17.35
N TYR A 124 -21.26 5.40 18.65
CA TYR A 124 -22.51 4.90 19.25
C TYR A 124 -23.52 6.01 19.59
N ASP A 125 -23.18 7.26 19.27
CA ASP A 125 -24.08 8.40 19.38
C ASP A 125 -25.36 8.18 18.56
N GLY A 126 -26.53 8.19 19.22
CA GLY A 126 -27.80 7.85 18.59
C GLY A 126 -28.17 8.77 17.42
N SER A 127 -27.87 10.07 17.53
CA SER A 127 -28.15 11.04 16.46
C SER A 127 -27.33 10.73 15.20
N PHE A 128 -26.14 10.18 15.38
CA PHE A 128 -25.26 9.76 14.30
C PHE A 128 -25.67 8.45 13.68
N LEU A 129 -25.98 7.45 14.50
CA LEU A 129 -26.46 6.17 14.03
C LEU A 129 -27.75 6.32 13.23
N GLU A 130 -28.64 7.23 13.64
CA GLU A 130 -29.87 7.51 12.90
C GLU A 130 -29.61 8.21 11.56
N LYS A 131 -28.72 9.21 11.52
CA LYS A 131 -28.30 9.85 10.24
C LYS A 131 -27.66 8.85 9.29
N ARG A 132 -26.83 7.96 9.82
CA ARG A 132 -26.19 6.90 9.04
C ARG A 132 -27.25 5.91 8.54
N ARG A 133 -28.18 5.49 9.39
CA ARG A 133 -29.32 4.63 9.03
C ARG A 133 -30.09 5.20 7.84
N LEU A 134 -30.42 6.50 7.89
CA LEU A 134 -31.14 7.16 6.80
C LEU A 134 -30.36 7.15 5.48
N GLY A 135 -29.07 7.50 5.50
CA GLY A 135 -28.30 7.48 4.25
C GLY A 135 -27.99 6.06 3.74
N LEU A 136 -27.93 5.06 4.62
CA LEU A 136 -27.89 3.65 4.21
C LEU A 136 -29.22 3.21 3.57
N GLN A 137 -30.37 3.67 4.08
CA GLN A 137 -31.67 3.43 3.46
C GLN A 137 -31.73 4.05 2.06
N THR A 138 -31.30 5.30 1.89
CA THR A 138 -31.22 5.94 0.56
C THR A 138 -30.31 5.18 -0.40
N PHE A 139 -29.18 4.67 0.09
CA PHE A 139 -28.30 3.82 -0.72
C PHE A 139 -29.01 2.55 -1.20
N LEU A 140 -29.75 1.86 -0.34
CA LEU A 140 -30.53 0.67 -0.70
C LEU A 140 -31.63 0.99 -1.70
N GLU A 141 -32.35 2.10 -1.52
CA GLU A 141 -33.39 2.54 -2.45
C GLU A 141 -32.81 2.77 -3.85
N ASN A 142 -31.70 3.50 -3.93
CA ASN A 142 -31.02 3.75 -5.19
C ASN A 142 -30.48 2.48 -5.84
N LEU A 143 -30.06 1.50 -5.05
CA LEU A 143 -29.66 0.19 -5.55
C LEU A 143 -30.83 -0.54 -6.23
N MET A 144 -32.01 -0.50 -5.59
CA MET A 144 -33.21 -1.18 -6.07
C MET A 144 -33.85 -0.49 -7.29
N LEU A 145 -33.57 0.80 -7.53
CA LEU A 145 -34.06 1.52 -8.71
C LEU A 145 -33.52 0.96 -10.03
N HIS A 146 -32.34 0.33 -10.02
CA HIS A 146 -31.66 -0.10 -11.24
C HIS A 146 -31.65 -1.62 -11.36
N LYS A 147 -32.51 -2.19 -12.21
CA LYS A 147 -32.64 -3.65 -12.38
C LYS A 147 -31.32 -4.38 -12.63
N HIS A 148 -30.45 -3.82 -13.47
CA HIS A 148 -29.14 -4.43 -13.78
C HIS A 148 -28.16 -4.41 -12.61
N ILE A 149 -28.34 -3.49 -11.66
CA ILE A 149 -27.53 -3.41 -10.43
C ILE A 149 -28.15 -4.32 -9.37
N SER A 150 -29.46 -4.24 -9.14
CA SER A 150 -30.15 -5.02 -8.12
C SER A 150 -30.12 -6.54 -8.36
N THR A 151 -29.94 -6.96 -9.62
CA THR A 151 -29.78 -8.37 -10.01
C THR A 151 -28.31 -8.80 -10.17
N SER A 152 -27.34 -7.90 -9.92
CA SER A 152 -25.93 -8.24 -9.98
C SER A 152 -25.50 -9.12 -8.81
N GLU A 153 -24.51 -9.99 -9.05
CA GLU A 153 -24.04 -10.98 -8.05
C GLU A 153 -23.65 -10.34 -6.70
N PRO A 154 -22.92 -9.21 -6.62
CA PRO A 154 -22.59 -8.61 -5.33
C PRO A 154 -23.82 -8.17 -4.55
N VAL A 155 -24.87 -7.74 -5.25
CA VAL A 155 -26.11 -7.29 -4.63
C VAL A 155 -26.96 -8.48 -4.19
N THR A 156 -27.11 -9.51 -5.03
CA THR A 156 -27.85 -10.72 -4.64
C THR A 156 -27.20 -11.40 -3.44
N TYR A 157 -25.87 -11.46 -3.39
CA TYR A 157 -25.10 -11.92 -2.23
C TYR A 157 -25.33 -11.04 -1.00
N PHE A 158 -25.22 -9.71 -1.14
CA PHE A 158 -25.44 -8.78 -0.04
C PHE A 158 -26.84 -8.92 0.57
N LEU A 159 -27.86 -9.10 -0.27
CA LEU A 159 -29.26 -9.24 0.12
C LEU A 159 -29.63 -10.65 0.63
N SER A 160 -28.72 -11.62 0.50
CA SER A 160 -29.01 -13.06 0.72
C SER A 160 -30.20 -13.53 -0.13
N ALA A 161 -30.28 -13.06 -1.37
CA ALA A 161 -31.42 -13.31 -2.26
C ALA A 161 -31.49 -14.77 -2.73
N ASP A 162 -30.38 -15.51 -2.80
CA ASP A 162 -30.35 -16.86 -3.37
C ASP A 162 -30.72 -17.96 -2.35
N ASP A 163 -30.57 -17.70 -1.05
CA ASP A 163 -30.95 -18.63 0.02
C ASP A 163 -31.51 -17.88 1.24
N PRO A 164 -32.79 -17.45 1.19
CA PRO A 164 -33.43 -16.68 2.26
C PRO A 164 -33.76 -17.55 3.50
N SER A 165 -33.83 -18.87 3.32
CA SER A 165 -34.09 -19.87 4.37
C SER A 165 -32.82 -20.38 5.03
N SER A 166 -31.65 -20.01 4.54
CA SER A 166 -30.37 -20.45 5.08
C SER A 166 -30.28 -20.13 6.57
N PRO A 167 -30.09 -21.14 7.43
CA PRO A 167 -29.76 -20.93 8.85
C PRO A 167 -28.57 -19.97 9.03
N PHE A 168 -27.65 -19.96 8.05
CA PHE A 168 -26.49 -19.07 7.93
C PHE A 168 -26.79 -17.56 7.94
N TYR A 169 -28.01 -17.15 7.56
CA TYR A 169 -28.42 -15.74 7.57
C TYR A 169 -29.35 -15.36 8.74
N SER A 170 -29.70 -16.33 9.58
CA SER A 170 -30.41 -16.08 10.83
C SER A 170 -29.42 -15.63 11.93
N THR A 171 -29.75 -14.51 12.57
CA THR A 171 -29.12 -13.76 13.68
C THR A 171 -27.81 -14.24 14.34
N GLU A 172 -27.57 -15.52 14.59
CA GLU A 172 -26.40 -16.03 15.32
C GLU A 172 -25.17 -16.26 14.41
N GLU A 173 -25.39 -16.79 13.21
CA GLU A 173 -24.29 -17.13 12.30
C GLU A 173 -23.82 -15.92 11.47
N SER A 174 -24.71 -14.95 11.20
CA SER A 174 -24.31 -13.64 10.67
C SER A 174 -23.42 -12.87 11.66
N ARG A 175 -23.60 -13.08 12.97
CA ARG A 175 -22.66 -12.60 14.01
C ARG A 175 -21.34 -13.36 13.93
N ALA A 176 -21.37 -14.69 13.85
CA ALA A 176 -20.15 -15.51 13.71
C ALA A 176 -19.32 -15.19 12.44
N PHE A 177 -19.97 -14.84 11.32
CA PHE A 177 -19.28 -14.37 10.11
C PHE A 177 -18.64 -12.99 10.32
N CYS A 178 -19.35 -12.06 10.98
CA CYS A 178 -18.79 -10.78 11.38
C CYS A 178 -17.59 -10.97 12.32
N GLU A 179 -17.68 -11.88 13.30
CA GLU A 179 -16.59 -12.23 14.22
C GLU A 179 -15.38 -12.78 13.46
N THR A 180 -15.59 -13.67 12.49
CA THR A 180 -14.50 -14.26 11.70
C THR A 180 -13.80 -13.20 10.84
N LEU A 181 -14.56 -12.27 10.25
CA LEU A 181 -13.99 -11.16 9.49
C LEU A 181 -13.23 -10.18 10.38
N GLU A 182 -13.73 -9.91 11.59
CA GLU A 182 -13.03 -9.09 12.59
C GLU A 182 -11.72 -9.75 13.03
N GLN A 183 -11.74 -11.07 13.27
CA GLN A 183 -10.56 -11.85 13.61
C GLN A 183 -9.51 -11.83 12.49
N LYS A 184 -9.94 -11.96 11.22
CA LYS A 184 -9.06 -11.83 10.05
C LYS A 184 -8.48 -10.42 9.94
N ASN A 185 -9.29 -9.39 10.13
CA ASN A 185 -8.84 -8.00 10.06
C ASN A 185 -7.81 -7.70 11.16
N HIS A 186 -8.06 -8.13 12.40
CA HIS A 186 -7.13 -7.96 13.50
C HIS A 186 -5.80 -8.71 13.27
N ARG A 187 -5.86 -9.91 12.69
CA ARG A 187 -4.66 -10.65 12.28
C ARG A 187 -3.85 -9.89 11.24
N LEU A 188 -4.53 -9.43 10.17
CA LEU A 188 -3.87 -8.68 9.08
C LEU A 188 -3.26 -7.37 9.57
N LEU A 189 -3.92 -6.65 10.49
CA LEU A 189 -3.38 -5.44 11.09
C LEU A 189 -2.10 -5.71 11.91
N ARG A 190 -2.06 -6.81 12.66
CA ARG A 190 -0.84 -7.22 13.38
C ARG A 190 0.29 -7.56 12.42
N GLU A 191 -0.01 -8.32 11.38
CA GLU A 191 0.98 -8.71 10.36
C GLU A 191 1.53 -7.48 9.63
N LEU A 192 0.67 -6.53 9.27
CA LEU A 192 1.07 -5.27 8.64
C LEU A 192 1.96 -4.44 9.57
N LEU A 193 1.64 -4.35 10.86
CA LEU A 193 2.47 -3.65 11.85
C LEU A 193 3.83 -4.31 12.07
N GLU A 194 3.90 -5.64 12.02
CA GLU A 194 5.15 -6.39 12.12
C GLU A 194 6.02 -6.18 10.88
N LYS A 195 5.42 -6.21 9.69
CA LYS A 195 6.10 -5.89 8.43
C LYS A 195 6.59 -4.45 8.41
N GLN A 196 5.83 -3.50 8.95
CA GLN A 196 6.28 -2.11 9.08
C GLN A 196 7.53 -2.01 9.98
N ARG A 197 7.55 -2.70 11.13
CA ARG A 197 8.74 -2.73 12.01
C ARG A 197 9.96 -3.35 11.34
N GLU A 198 9.76 -4.39 10.53
CA GLU A 198 10.82 -5.01 9.74
C GLU A 198 11.40 -4.02 8.71
N VAL A 199 10.53 -3.32 7.98
CA VAL A 199 10.92 -2.27 7.03
C VAL A 199 11.71 -1.15 7.71
N ASP A 200 11.25 -0.67 8.87
CA ASP A 200 11.93 0.40 9.62
C ASP A 200 13.33 -0.05 10.09
N SER A 201 13.46 -1.30 10.55
CA SER A 201 14.73 -1.89 10.95
C SER A 201 15.71 -2.02 9.78
N LEU A 202 15.23 -2.52 8.64
CA LEU A 202 16.04 -2.67 7.42
C LEU A 202 16.48 -1.31 6.89
N THR A 203 15.60 -0.31 6.92
CA THR A 203 15.90 1.06 6.50
C THR A 203 17.01 1.65 7.35
N LYS A 204 16.95 1.50 8.68
CA LYS A 204 17.99 1.95 9.59
C LYS A 204 19.33 1.25 9.34
N SER A 205 19.30 -0.07 9.15
CA SER A 205 20.52 -0.85 8.84
C SER A 205 21.15 -0.38 7.52
N LEU A 206 20.33 -0.08 6.51
CA LEU A 206 20.78 0.43 5.23
C LEU A 206 21.46 1.81 5.39
N GLU A 207 20.83 2.71 6.15
CA GLU A 207 21.39 4.04 6.49
C GLU A 207 22.74 3.92 7.22
N ASP A 208 22.87 3.02 8.19
CA ASP A 208 24.13 2.77 8.91
C ASP A 208 25.24 2.28 7.96
N LYS A 209 24.89 1.43 6.98
CA LYS A 209 25.84 0.93 5.98
C LYS A 209 26.26 2.01 4.99
N GLU A 210 25.34 2.85 4.55
CA GLU A 210 25.63 4.01 3.69
C GLU A 210 26.59 4.98 4.41
N ASN A 211 26.30 5.32 5.68
CA ASN A 211 27.17 6.14 6.51
C ASN A 211 28.58 5.55 6.67
N TYR A 212 28.68 4.22 6.82
CA TYR A 212 29.96 3.53 6.91
C TYR A 212 30.74 3.57 5.59
N ILE A 213 30.07 3.35 4.46
CA ILE A 213 30.66 3.45 3.13
C ILE A 213 31.19 4.87 2.90
N ASP A 214 30.43 5.90 3.26
CA ASP A 214 30.85 7.29 3.18
C ASP A 214 32.07 7.60 4.06
N LEU A 215 32.11 7.06 5.27
CA LEU A 215 33.26 7.18 6.16
C LEU A 215 34.51 6.55 5.54
N LEU A 216 34.38 5.33 4.98
CA LEU A 216 35.50 4.65 4.32
C LEU A 216 35.97 5.42 3.08
N TRP A 217 35.05 5.96 2.29
CA TRP A 217 35.37 6.81 1.15
C TRP A 217 36.13 8.05 1.57
N ARG A 218 35.68 8.77 2.61
CA ARG A 218 36.39 9.94 3.16
C ARG A 218 37.79 9.58 3.64
N LYS A 219 37.94 8.48 4.40
CA LYS A 219 39.25 8.00 4.87
C LYS A 219 40.19 7.67 3.71
N LYS A 220 39.68 7.03 2.66
CA LYS A 220 40.46 6.71 1.45
C LYS A 220 40.90 7.99 0.73
N GLN A 221 40.01 8.98 0.59
CA GLN A 221 40.33 10.27 -0.02
C GLN A 221 41.45 10.99 0.74
N VAL A 222 41.36 11.09 2.07
CA VAL A 222 42.42 11.69 2.91
C VAL A 222 43.77 11.00 2.68
N LYS A 223 43.80 9.66 2.74
CA LYS A 223 45.05 8.89 2.51
C LYS A 223 45.64 9.13 1.11
N ILE A 224 44.81 9.27 0.08
CA ILE A 224 45.27 9.57 -1.28
C ILE A 224 45.88 10.98 -1.33
N VAL A 225 45.22 11.97 -0.72
CA VAL A 225 45.71 13.35 -0.65
C VAL A 225 47.05 13.41 0.09
N ASP A 226 47.17 12.75 1.24
CA ASP A 226 48.42 12.69 2.01
C ASP A 226 49.56 12.06 1.19
N PHE A 227 49.29 10.94 0.52
CA PHE A 227 50.28 10.26 -0.32
C PHE A 227 50.74 11.13 -1.50
N VAL A 228 49.81 11.81 -2.19
CA VAL A 228 50.14 12.72 -3.28
C VAL A 228 50.98 13.90 -2.78
N THR A 229 50.64 14.44 -1.61
CA THR A 229 51.36 15.56 -0.99
C THR A 229 52.79 15.17 -0.61
N LEU A 230 52.96 13.99 0.01
CA LEU A 230 54.28 13.42 0.33
C LEU A 230 55.14 13.25 -0.92
N ARG A 231 54.62 12.62 -1.97
CA ARG A 231 55.35 12.44 -3.24
C ARG A 231 55.73 13.77 -3.90
N LYS A 232 54.91 14.81 -3.79
CA LYS A 232 55.24 16.15 -4.31
C LYS A 232 56.39 16.78 -3.53
N SER A 233 56.40 16.62 -2.21
CA SER A 233 57.47 17.09 -1.32
C SER A 233 58.80 16.41 -1.63
N GLU A 234 58.82 15.07 -1.73
CA GLU A 234 60.03 14.28 -2.07
C GLU A 234 60.63 14.70 -3.41
N LYS A 235 59.80 14.83 -4.46
CA LYS A 235 60.27 15.28 -5.78
C LYS A 235 60.88 16.68 -5.74
N SER A 236 60.28 17.59 -4.96
CA SER A 236 60.80 18.95 -4.79
C SER A 236 62.15 18.94 -4.06
N HIS A 237 62.31 18.10 -3.04
CA HIS A 237 63.56 17.94 -2.30
C HIS A 237 64.67 17.34 -3.17
N ILE A 238 64.38 16.30 -3.95
CA ILE A 238 65.35 15.72 -4.90
C ILE A 238 65.77 16.76 -5.94
N SER A 239 64.83 17.51 -6.50
CA SER A 239 65.13 18.59 -7.44
C SER A 239 66.08 19.64 -6.85
N PHE A 240 65.84 20.04 -5.60
CA PHE A 240 66.71 20.97 -4.87
C PHE A 240 68.13 20.42 -4.66
N LEU A 241 68.26 19.16 -4.27
CA LEU A 241 69.58 18.51 -4.10
C LEU A 241 70.35 18.39 -5.42
N VAL A 242 69.67 18.04 -6.51
CA VAL A 242 70.29 17.98 -7.84
C VAL A 242 70.79 19.36 -8.27
N LEU A 243 69.99 20.41 -8.06
CA LEU A 243 70.40 21.78 -8.36
C LEU A 243 71.63 22.19 -7.53
N LEU A 244 71.64 21.88 -6.24
CA LEU A 244 72.77 22.16 -5.35
C LEU A 244 74.04 21.43 -5.81
N HIS A 245 73.92 20.16 -6.22
CA HIS A 245 75.05 19.38 -6.73
C HIS A 245 75.59 19.93 -8.05
N LEU A 246 74.73 20.36 -8.97
CA LEU A 246 75.14 20.99 -10.23
C LEU A 246 75.85 22.32 -9.99
N LEU A 247 75.35 23.15 -9.07
CA LEU A 247 76.03 24.38 -8.65
C LEU A 247 77.41 24.10 -8.04
N PHE A 248 77.52 23.02 -7.25
CA PHE A 248 78.80 22.59 -6.69
C PHE A 248 79.80 22.13 -7.76
N ILE A 249 79.37 21.32 -8.73
CA ILE A 249 80.21 20.90 -9.87
C ILE A 249 80.69 22.11 -10.66
N SER A 250 79.78 23.02 -11.04
CA SER A 250 80.13 24.22 -11.80
C SER A 250 81.12 25.13 -11.06
N SER A 251 81.00 25.23 -9.73
CA SER A 251 81.95 25.96 -8.89
C SER A 251 83.34 25.30 -8.87
N CYS A 252 83.40 23.97 -8.88
CA CYS A 252 84.65 23.21 -8.95
C CYS A 252 85.31 23.29 -10.35
N GLU A 253 84.52 23.24 -11.43
CA GLU A 253 85.04 23.43 -12.80
C GLU A 253 85.60 24.84 -12.99
N ASN A 254 84.91 25.89 -12.49
CA ASN A 254 85.45 27.26 -12.50
C ASN A 254 86.75 27.41 -11.70
N LYS A 255 87.01 26.57 -10.69
CA LYS A 255 88.27 26.56 -9.94
C LYS A 255 89.40 25.79 -10.63
N ASN A 256 89.07 24.89 -11.57
CA ASN A 256 90.05 24.09 -12.32
C ASN A 256 90.36 24.63 -13.74
N ILE A 257 89.67 25.68 -14.20
CA ILE A 257 89.94 26.38 -15.48
C ILE A 257 90.77 27.65 -15.22
N LEU A 258 91.96 27.48 -14.62
CA LEU A 258 93.02 28.49 -14.64
C LEU A 258 94.38 27.81 -14.90
N PRO A 259 94.68 27.42 -16.15
CA PRO A 259 96.06 27.18 -16.54
C PRO A 259 96.72 28.51 -16.92
N THR A 260 97.90 28.75 -16.34
CA THR A 260 99.05 29.41 -16.95
C THR A 260 98.79 30.63 -17.85
N ILE A 261 99.03 31.84 -17.32
CA ILE A 261 99.79 32.89 -18.03
C ILE A 261 100.78 33.54 -17.07
N GLU A 262 102.03 33.49 -17.52
CA GLU A 262 103.26 34.05 -16.96
C GLU A 262 103.28 35.59 -16.82
N ALA A 263 104.35 36.01 -16.13
CA ALA A 263 105.17 37.19 -16.36
C ALA A 263 104.90 38.39 -15.42
N SER A 264 105.70 38.62 -14.38
CA SER A 264 107.11 39.09 -14.36
C SER A 264 107.17 40.57 -13.96
N ARG A 265 107.60 40.87 -12.72
CA ARG A 265 108.82 41.68 -12.51
C ARG A 265 109.26 41.69 -11.05
N LEU A 266 110.51 41.26 -10.89
CA LEU A 266 111.36 41.36 -9.73
C LEU A 266 111.72 42.81 -9.40
N GLN A 267 111.95 43.07 -8.11
CA GLN A 267 113.15 43.65 -7.47
C GLN A 267 112.74 44.43 -6.19
N THR A 268 113.02 43.89 -4.98
CA THR A 268 114.20 44.21 -4.14
C THR A 268 114.30 45.72 -3.86
N GLU A 269 114.27 46.24 -2.62
CA GLU A 269 114.98 45.82 -1.42
C GLU A 269 114.57 46.68 -0.18
N ASN A 270 114.79 46.10 1.01
CA ASN A 270 115.27 46.67 2.29
C ASN A 270 114.62 47.92 2.94
N TYR A 271 114.13 47.81 4.19
CA TYR A 271 114.91 47.95 5.44
C TYR A 271 113.99 47.93 6.70
N SER A 272 114.54 47.37 7.77
CA SER A 272 113.99 47.13 9.11
C SER A 272 114.22 48.32 10.07
N CYS A 273 113.30 48.54 11.03
CA CYS A 273 113.48 48.90 12.47
C CYS A 273 112.13 49.48 13.00
N GLY A 274 111.53 49.20 14.16
CA GLY A 274 111.87 48.41 15.35
C GLY A 274 110.77 48.54 16.44
N CYS A 275 110.91 47.77 17.54
CA CYS A 275 110.24 47.82 18.87
C CYS A 275 108.73 47.50 18.92
N CYS A 276 108.20 46.60 19.77
CA CYS A 276 108.63 46.05 21.07
C CYS A 276 108.60 44.51 21.12
#